data_AF-A0A3E2HFF2-F1
#
_entry.id   AF-A0A3E2HFF2-F1
#
_cell.length_a   1.000
_cell.length_b   1.000
_cell.length_c   1.000
_cell.angle_alpha   90.00
_cell.angle_beta   90.00
_cell.angle_gamma   90.00
#
_symmetry.space_group_name_H-M   'P 1'
#
loop_
_entity.id
_entity.type
_entity.pdbx_description
1 polymer ?
#
loop_
_entity_poly.entity_id
_entity_poly.type
_entity_poly.pdbx_seq_one_letter_code
_entity_poly.pdbx_strand_id
1 'polypeptide(L)'
;MPAADTDSRIRLLKTSHVSYQHADLEKAKKFFLDFGMTISEEKQSPTRIYFQGYGSEPYVYVAYASPDGSNKFLGAAYTVESREELERATLLPGASSIEKLDAPGGGEKVTVPDPIGFSIHLVWGQTEKEVTQPEINPDKRAKPGKEPNVAHAAFEVHDFDVQHLGHDYLQSKGYKLCWGLGRHVIGSQIFDYWFDTSGFIVEHYADGDMVNGDTPVQKSLATPAVLSVWGPKLPTTW
;
A
#
# COMPACT_ATOMS: atom_id res chain seq x y z
N MET A 1 5.55 17.52 -13.91
CA MET A 1 6.08 18.85 -13.49
C MET A 1 6.11 18.87 -11.97
N PRO A 2 7.28 19.04 -11.33
CA PRO A 2 7.30 19.37 -9.90
C PRO A 2 6.45 20.63 -9.67
N ALA A 3 5.74 20.65 -8.55
CA ALA A 3 4.95 21.82 -8.17
C ALA A 3 5.89 23.05 -8.09
N ALA A 4 5.39 24.24 -8.44
CA ALA A 4 6.16 25.46 -8.22
C ALA A 4 6.47 25.64 -6.73
N ASP A 5 7.54 26.36 -6.36
CA ASP A 5 7.86 26.63 -4.96
C ASP A 5 6.80 27.46 -4.22
N THR A 6 5.88 28.08 -4.97
CA THR A 6 4.71 28.79 -4.43
C THR A 6 3.49 27.90 -4.21
N ASP A 7 3.58 26.60 -4.50
CA ASP A 7 2.47 25.67 -4.36
C ASP A 7 2.22 25.32 -2.88
N SER A 8 0.99 25.59 -2.44
CA SER A 8 0.56 25.38 -1.06
C SER A 8 0.28 23.91 -0.73
N ARG A 9 0.30 23.01 -1.72
CA ARG A 9 0.12 21.57 -1.49
C ARG A 9 1.33 20.96 -0.79
N ILE A 10 1.05 20.00 0.08
CA ILE A 10 2.07 19.15 0.69
C ILE A 10 2.70 18.28 -0.40
N ARG A 11 4.02 18.22 -0.43
CA ARG A 11 4.79 17.46 -1.40
C ARG A 11 5.06 16.06 -0.87
N LEU A 12 4.46 15.08 -1.53
CA LEU A 12 4.61 13.67 -1.23
C LEU A 12 5.62 13.06 -2.19
N LEU A 13 6.47 12.17 -1.67
CA LEU A 13 7.47 11.44 -2.46
C LEU A 13 6.97 10.07 -2.89
N LYS A 14 6.42 9.31 -1.94
CA LYS A 14 5.93 7.94 -2.15
C LYS A 14 4.95 7.54 -1.07
N THR A 15 4.17 6.48 -1.33
CA THR A 15 3.48 5.75 -0.28
C THR A 15 4.52 5.11 0.64
N SER A 16 4.41 5.31 1.95
CA SER A 16 5.32 4.75 2.95
C SER A 16 4.81 3.39 3.42
N HIS A 17 3.56 3.33 3.90
CA HIS A 17 2.96 2.10 4.39
C HIS A 17 1.43 2.21 4.47
N VAL A 18 0.78 1.07 4.67
CA VAL A 18 -0.66 0.97 4.96
C VAL A 18 -0.89 0.31 6.31
N SER A 19 -1.96 0.70 7.00
CA SER A 19 -2.31 0.17 8.31
C SER A 19 -3.68 -0.49 8.28
N TYR A 20 -3.75 -1.72 8.77
CA TYR A 20 -4.98 -2.50 8.86
C TYR A 20 -5.14 -3.09 10.26
N GLN A 21 -6.40 -3.25 10.65
CA GLN A 21 -6.83 -3.96 11.83
C GLN A 21 -7.34 -5.35 11.42
N HIS A 22 -6.89 -6.38 12.13
CA HIS A 22 -7.30 -7.76 11.89
C HIS A 22 -7.97 -8.36 13.13
N ALA A 23 -9.14 -8.96 12.93
CA ALA A 23 -9.86 -9.74 13.94
C ALA A 23 -9.01 -10.93 14.45
N ASP A 24 -8.22 -11.54 13.57
CA ASP A 24 -7.34 -12.66 13.86
C ASP A 24 -5.92 -12.32 13.37
N LEU A 25 -5.14 -11.63 14.22
CA LEU A 25 -3.82 -11.12 13.88
C LEU A 25 -2.83 -12.26 13.57
N GLU A 26 -2.96 -13.42 14.20
CA GLU A 26 -2.07 -14.56 13.96
C GLU A 26 -2.32 -15.20 12.58
N LYS A 27 -3.59 -15.28 12.13
CA LYS A 27 -3.87 -15.68 10.75
C LYS A 27 -3.36 -14.67 9.73
N ALA A 28 -3.54 -13.37 9.99
CA ALA A 28 -2.99 -12.32 9.13
C ALA A 28 -1.46 -12.41 9.06
N LYS A 29 -0.79 -12.61 10.20
CA LYS A 29 0.66 -12.83 10.29
C LYS A 29 1.10 -14.00 9.44
N LYS A 30 0.44 -15.15 9.57
CA LYS A 30 0.75 -16.33 8.77
C LYS A 30 0.57 -16.05 7.27
N PHE A 31 -0.52 -15.38 6.89
CA PHE A 31 -0.77 -14.99 5.51
C PHE A 31 0.35 -14.10 4.96
N PHE A 32 0.71 -13.01 5.64
CA PHE A 32 1.72 -12.08 5.12
C PHE A 32 3.12 -12.67 5.05
N LEU A 33 3.46 -13.62 5.94
CA LEU A 33 4.68 -14.41 5.82
C LEU A 33 4.64 -15.34 4.60
N ASP A 34 3.53 -16.03 4.36
CA ASP A 34 3.36 -16.88 3.18
C ASP A 34 3.25 -16.04 1.88
N PHE A 35 2.77 -14.80 1.97
CA PHE A 35 2.70 -13.81 0.89
C PHE A 35 4.08 -13.29 0.50
N GLY A 36 5.13 -13.55 1.30
CA GLY A 36 6.51 -13.20 0.97
C GLY A 36 7.04 -11.95 1.69
N MET A 37 6.30 -11.40 2.66
CA MET A 37 6.82 -10.37 3.56
C MET A 37 7.61 -10.99 4.71
N THR A 38 8.45 -10.17 5.34
CA THR A 38 9.12 -10.52 6.60
C THR A 38 8.71 -9.57 7.71
N ILE A 39 8.94 -9.97 8.96
CA ILE A 39 8.64 -9.13 10.12
C ILE A 39 9.84 -8.25 10.42
N SER A 40 9.59 -6.95 10.51
CA SER A 40 10.56 -5.93 10.94
C SER A 40 10.56 -5.81 12.46
N GLU A 41 9.37 -5.71 13.07
CA GLU A 41 9.21 -5.60 14.52
C GLU A 41 7.80 -6.07 14.95
N GLU A 42 7.68 -6.58 16.18
CA GLU A 42 6.40 -6.83 16.86
C GLU A 42 6.33 -6.04 18.16
N LYS A 43 5.17 -5.41 18.42
CA LYS A 43 4.91 -4.67 19.65
C LYS A 43 3.68 -5.21 20.34
N GLN A 44 3.65 -5.11 21.68
CA GLN A 44 2.57 -5.64 22.51
C GLN A 44 1.60 -4.57 23.04
N SER A 45 1.95 -3.28 22.96
CA SER A 45 1.10 -2.20 23.47
C SER A 45 1.14 -0.96 22.56
N PRO A 46 0.12 -0.73 21.72
CA PRO A 46 -0.88 -1.72 21.30
C PRO A 46 -0.23 -2.88 20.52
N THR A 47 -0.86 -4.05 20.57
CA THR A 47 -0.40 -5.25 19.84
C THR A 47 -0.45 -5.02 18.34
N ARG A 48 0.72 -5.07 17.69
CA ARG A 48 0.86 -4.84 16.25
C ARG A 48 2.14 -5.46 15.68
N ILE A 49 2.11 -5.75 14.38
CA ILE A 49 3.23 -6.31 13.62
C ILE A 49 3.56 -5.37 12.47
N TYR A 50 4.85 -5.06 12.32
CA TYR A 50 5.38 -4.32 11.19
C TYR A 50 5.97 -5.30 10.18
N PHE A 51 5.41 -5.35 8.97
CA PHE A 51 5.92 -6.15 7.87
C PHE A 51 6.73 -5.31 6.90
N GLN A 52 7.79 -5.89 6.35
CA GLN A 52 8.69 -5.29 5.39
C GLN A 52 8.83 -6.17 4.14
N GLY A 53 9.02 -5.52 2.98
CA GLY A 53 9.43 -6.17 1.74
C GLY A 53 10.96 -6.20 1.59
N TYR A 54 11.46 -6.37 0.37
CA TYR A 54 12.90 -6.38 0.06
C TYR A 54 13.51 -4.99 -0.20
N GLY A 55 12.64 -3.98 -0.42
CA GLY A 55 13.02 -2.58 -0.66
C GLY A 55 13.68 -1.90 0.54
N SER A 56 14.03 -0.62 0.38
CA SER A 56 14.73 0.15 1.42
C SER A 56 13.82 0.60 2.56
N GLU A 57 12.50 0.49 2.40
CA GLU A 57 11.53 0.84 3.42
C GLU A 57 11.72 -0.03 4.68
N PRO A 58 11.75 0.57 5.89
CA PRO A 58 11.89 -0.20 7.13
C PRO A 58 10.67 -1.09 7.42
N TYR A 59 9.51 -0.74 6.85
CA TYR A 59 8.26 -1.51 6.82
C TYR A 59 7.29 -0.89 5.80
N VAL A 60 6.35 -1.68 5.29
CA VAL A 60 5.35 -1.29 4.27
C VAL A 60 3.91 -1.63 4.67
N TYR A 61 3.73 -2.47 5.68
CA TYR A 61 2.41 -2.86 6.19
C TYR A 61 2.42 -2.94 7.71
N VAL A 62 1.39 -2.39 8.35
CA VAL A 62 1.19 -2.49 9.81
C VAL A 62 -0.12 -3.22 10.10
N ALA A 63 -0.02 -4.37 10.76
CA ALA A 63 -1.15 -5.18 11.18
C ALA A 63 -1.42 -4.97 12.67
N TYR A 64 -2.57 -4.37 13.01
CA TYR A 64 -3.01 -4.17 14.39
C TYR A 64 -3.94 -5.31 14.84
N ALA A 65 -3.78 -5.76 16.07
CA ALA A 65 -4.77 -6.62 16.70
C ALA A 65 -6.09 -5.86 16.88
N SER A 66 -7.20 -6.48 16.50
CA SER A 66 -8.51 -5.87 16.67
C SER A 66 -8.96 -5.83 18.14
N PRO A 67 -9.28 -4.66 18.71
CA PRO A 67 -9.84 -4.59 20.06
C PRO A 67 -11.30 -5.07 20.13
N ASP A 68 -12.03 -5.04 19.01
CA ASP A 68 -13.47 -5.34 18.91
C ASP A 68 -13.79 -6.53 17.97
N GLY A 69 -12.78 -7.31 17.61
CA GLY A 69 -12.91 -8.42 16.65
C GLY A 69 -13.32 -8.03 15.21
N SER A 70 -13.22 -6.76 14.81
CA SER A 70 -13.51 -6.30 13.45
C SER A 70 -12.26 -6.18 12.57
N ASN A 71 -12.45 -6.31 11.26
CA ASN A 71 -11.42 -6.00 10.27
C ASN A 71 -11.64 -4.57 9.77
N LYS A 72 -10.62 -3.70 9.84
CA LYS A 72 -10.72 -2.31 9.34
C LYS A 72 -9.46 -1.88 8.60
N PHE A 73 -9.62 -1.12 7.52
CA PHE A 73 -8.52 -0.27 7.04
C PHE A 73 -8.43 0.96 7.95
N LEU A 74 -7.24 1.23 8.47
CA LEU A 74 -7.02 2.32 9.43
C LEU A 74 -6.48 3.59 8.75
N GLY A 75 -5.73 3.42 7.65
CA GLY A 75 -5.11 4.55 6.99
C GLY A 75 -3.90 4.20 6.13
N ALA A 76 -3.49 5.16 5.32
CA ALA A 76 -2.26 5.11 4.55
C ALA A 76 -1.28 6.17 5.05
N ALA A 77 0.00 5.91 4.85
CA ALA A 77 1.06 6.85 5.15
C ALA A 77 1.83 7.22 3.89
N TYR A 78 2.29 8.47 3.81
CA TYR A 78 3.07 8.99 2.69
C TYR A 78 4.30 9.71 3.21
N THR A 79 5.45 9.43 2.59
CA THR A 79 6.69 10.15 2.87
C THR A 79 6.60 11.55 2.28
N VAL A 80 6.89 12.56 3.08
CA VAL A 80 6.97 13.95 2.63
C VAL A 80 8.38 14.34 2.22
N GLU A 81 8.50 15.33 1.33
CA GLU A 81 9.77 15.77 0.75
C GLU A 81 10.76 16.30 1.80
N SER A 82 10.29 16.95 2.86
CA SER A 82 11.13 17.54 3.89
C SER A 82 10.45 17.61 5.26
N ARG A 83 11.20 17.98 6.31
CA ARG A 83 10.63 18.17 7.65
C ARG A 83 9.67 19.35 7.69
N GLU A 84 9.98 20.40 6.92
CA GLU A 84 9.14 21.59 6.76
C GLU A 84 7.76 21.22 6.17
N GLU A 85 7.67 20.18 5.35
CA GLU A 85 6.38 19.65 4.89
C GLU A 85 5.50 19.15 6.04
N LEU A 86 6.09 18.56 7.10
CA LEU A 86 5.34 18.20 8.30
C LEU A 86 4.84 19.45 9.02
N GLU A 87 5.68 20.49 9.12
CA GLU A 87 5.27 21.76 9.73
C GLU A 87 4.11 22.39 8.95
N ARG A 88 4.18 22.41 7.61
CA ARG A 88 3.08 22.85 6.74
C ARG A 88 1.83 21.99 6.96
N ALA A 89 1.99 20.68 7.10
CA ALA A 89 0.88 19.75 7.31
C ALA A 89 0.15 19.98 8.64
N THR A 90 0.83 20.45 9.69
CA THR A 90 0.16 20.77 10.97
C THR A 90 -0.87 21.89 10.85
N LEU A 91 -0.79 22.71 9.79
CA LEU A 91 -1.73 23.79 9.52
C LEU A 91 -3.01 23.30 8.82
N LEU A 92 -3.07 22.03 8.41
CA LEU A 92 -4.26 21.47 7.79
C LEU A 92 -5.39 21.30 8.81
N PRO A 93 -6.67 21.47 8.41
CA PRO A 93 -7.80 21.31 9.32
C PRO A 93 -7.82 19.92 9.98
N GLY A 94 -7.81 19.90 11.31
CA GLY A 94 -7.87 18.66 12.11
C GLY A 94 -6.56 17.87 12.17
N ALA A 95 -5.46 18.40 11.62
CA ALA A 95 -4.15 17.77 11.71
C ALA A 95 -3.65 17.71 13.17
N SER A 96 -2.90 16.66 13.49
CA SER A 96 -2.17 16.56 14.74
C SER A 96 -0.95 17.51 14.77
N SER A 97 -0.36 17.68 15.95
CA SER A 97 1.02 18.17 16.04
C SER A 97 2.00 17.16 15.43
N ILE A 98 3.25 17.58 15.23
CA ILE A 98 4.34 16.66 14.89
C ILE A 98 4.60 15.74 16.09
N GLU A 99 4.62 14.43 15.83
CA GLU A 99 4.87 13.39 16.82
C GLU A 99 6.07 12.54 16.39
N LYS A 100 6.80 11.97 17.36
CA LYS A 100 7.81 10.96 17.04
C LYS A 100 7.12 9.69 16.53
N LEU A 101 7.66 9.11 15.46
CA LEU A 101 7.18 7.85 14.92
C LEU A 101 7.83 6.68 15.67
N ASP A 102 7.06 6.06 16.57
CA ASP A 102 7.46 4.87 17.30
C ASP A 102 7.27 3.59 16.44
N ALA A 103 8.10 3.45 15.41
CA ALA A 103 8.12 2.34 14.46
C ALA A 103 9.55 2.06 13.96
N PRO A 104 9.82 0.91 13.30
CA PRO A 104 11.11 0.66 12.67
C PRO A 104 11.57 1.80 11.76
N GLY A 105 12.85 2.17 11.87
CA GLY A 105 13.41 3.33 11.17
C GLY A 105 13.14 4.68 11.86
N GLY A 106 12.27 4.75 12.86
CA GLY A 106 11.99 5.98 13.62
C GLY A 106 11.36 7.09 12.76
N GLY A 107 11.77 8.34 12.98
CA GLY A 107 11.28 9.51 12.25
C GLY A 107 10.20 10.31 13.00
N GLU A 108 9.53 11.19 12.28
CA GLU A 108 8.45 12.04 12.75
C GLU A 108 7.21 11.87 11.86
N LYS A 109 6.03 12.11 12.42
CA LYS A 109 4.77 12.08 11.68
C LYS A 109 3.83 13.21 12.03
N VAL A 110 2.92 13.51 11.10
CA VAL A 110 1.68 14.28 11.31
C VAL A 110 0.51 13.42 10.83
N THR A 111 -0.57 13.36 11.59
CA THR A 111 -1.80 12.69 11.17
C THR A 111 -2.80 13.72 10.70
N VAL A 112 -3.33 13.54 9.50
CA VAL A 112 -4.34 14.40 8.88
C VAL A 112 -5.61 13.56 8.66
N PRO A 113 -6.78 14.02 9.12
CA PRO A 113 -8.04 13.37 8.78
C PRO A 113 -8.33 13.60 7.31
N ASP A 114 -8.53 12.52 6.58
CA ASP A 114 -9.03 12.62 5.21
C ASP A 114 -10.55 12.92 5.23
N PRO A 115 -11.08 13.66 4.23
CA PRO A 115 -12.49 14.09 4.20
C PRO A 115 -13.54 12.98 4.27
N ILE A 116 -13.16 11.72 4.04
CA ILE A 116 -14.05 10.55 4.06
C ILE A 116 -13.77 9.64 5.27
N GLY A 117 -12.97 10.10 6.23
CA GLY A 117 -12.86 9.51 7.58
C GLY A 117 -11.66 8.61 7.82
N PHE A 118 -10.76 8.43 6.84
CA PHE A 118 -9.52 7.70 7.04
C PHE A 118 -8.43 8.57 7.66
N SER A 119 -7.48 7.96 8.37
CA SER A 119 -6.28 8.66 8.83
C SER A 119 -5.22 8.64 7.73
N ILE A 120 -4.70 9.80 7.37
CA ILE A 120 -3.51 9.92 6.52
C ILE A 120 -2.33 10.30 7.40
N HIS A 121 -1.28 9.49 7.40
CA HIS A 121 -0.04 9.81 8.09
C HIS A 121 0.98 10.40 7.12
N LEU A 122 1.47 11.59 7.39
CA LEU A 122 2.59 12.19 6.68
C LEU A 122 3.85 11.93 7.51
N VAL A 123 4.86 11.32 6.90
CA VAL A 123 6.06 10.85 7.62
C VAL A 123 7.35 11.44 7.04
N TRP A 124 8.30 11.74 7.91
CA TRP A 124 9.62 12.23 7.54
C TRP A 124 10.72 11.64 8.44
N GLY A 125 11.92 11.47 7.88
CA GLY A 125 13.11 11.10 8.66
C GLY A 125 13.19 9.63 9.09
N GLN A 126 12.45 8.72 8.44
CA GLN A 126 12.64 7.28 8.63
C GLN A 126 14.02 6.87 8.11
N THR A 127 14.75 6.07 8.89
CA THR A 127 16.01 5.46 8.45
C THR A 127 15.71 4.26 7.56
N GLU A 128 16.18 4.31 6.32
CA GLU A 128 16.07 3.20 5.37
C GLU A 128 16.97 2.01 5.78
N LYS A 129 16.55 0.79 5.44
CA LYS A 129 17.36 -0.42 5.63
C LYS A 129 18.19 -0.73 4.39
N GLU A 130 19.24 -1.54 4.54
CA GLU A 130 20.00 -2.02 3.38
C GLU A 130 19.13 -2.85 2.45
N VAL A 131 19.15 -2.51 1.16
CA VAL A 131 18.35 -3.13 0.11
C VAL A 131 18.93 -4.49 -0.27
N THR A 132 18.07 -5.51 -0.36
CA THR A 132 18.35 -6.72 -1.14
C THR A 132 17.55 -6.58 -2.45
N GLN A 133 18.22 -6.14 -3.52
CA GLN A 133 17.74 -5.59 -4.82
C GLN A 133 16.37 -6.03 -5.43
N PRO A 134 15.80 -5.27 -6.41
CA PRO A 134 15.93 -3.84 -6.75
C PRO A 134 14.61 -3.03 -6.65
N GLU A 135 14.72 -1.73 -6.91
CA GLU A 135 13.80 -0.61 -6.60
C GLU A 135 12.51 -0.49 -7.45
N ILE A 136 11.51 0.18 -6.87
CA ILE A 136 10.09 0.27 -7.29
C ILE A 136 9.57 1.72 -7.07
N ASN A 137 8.67 2.23 -7.93
CA ASN A 137 7.97 3.51 -7.73
C ASN A 137 6.47 3.43 -8.14
N PRO A 138 5.49 3.69 -7.26
CA PRO A 138 4.07 3.61 -7.63
C PRO A 138 3.30 4.94 -7.53
N ASP A 139 2.31 5.14 -8.41
CA ASP A 139 1.18 6.03 -8.13
C ASP A 139 -0.08 5.64 -8.93
N LYS A 140 -1.22 5.43 -8.25
CA LYS A 140 -2.57 5.25 -8.83
C LYS A 140 -3.62 6.00 -8.01
N ARG A 141 -4.68 6.53 -8.66
CA ARG A 141 -5.74 7.34 -8.03
C ARG A 141 -7.12 6.64 -7.99
N ALA A 142 -7.97 7.09 -7.06
CA ALA A 142 -9.28 6.50 -6.72
C ALA A 142 -10.44 6.81 -7.72
N LYS A 143 -11.51 6.00 -7.67
CA LYS A 143 -12.70 6.05 -8.55
C LYS A 143 -13.84 6.91 -7.96
N PRO A 144 -14.60 7.71 -8.75
CA PRO A 144 -15.73 8.51 -8.24
C PRO A 144 -17.05 7.71 -8.05
N GLY A 145 -17.90 8.14 -7.10
CA GLY A 145 -19.35 7.84 -7.09
C GLY A 145 -19.84 6.67 -6.24
N LYS A 146 -19.00 6.08 -5.38
CA LYS A 146 -19.40 5.11 -4.34
C LYS A 146 -19.03 5.64 -2.97
N GLU A 147 -19.65 5.11 -1.91
CA GLU A 147 -19.08 5.28 -0.57
C GLU A 147 -17.63 4.79 -0.62
N PRO A 148 -16.68 5.66 -0.29
CA PRO A 148 -15.30 5.37 -0.56
C PRO A 148 -14.78 4.35 0.45
N ASN A 149 -14.19 3.28 -0.09
CA ASN A 149 -13.53 2.23 0.66
C ASN A 149 -12.18 1.95 -0.01
N VAL A 150 -11.24 1.41 0.73
CA VAL A 150 -9.97 0.96 0.16
C VAL A 150 -10.24 -0.26 -0.71
N ALA A 151 -9.77 -0.17 -1.97
CA ALA A 151 -9.92 -1.26 -2.92
C ALA A 151 -8.93 -2.39 -2.63
N HIS A 152 -7.63 -2.07 -2.57
CA HIS A 152 -6.55 -3.01 -2.27
C HIS A 152 -5.26 -2.28 -1.89
N ALA A 153 -4.29 -3.01 -1.34
CA ALA A 153 -2.88 -2.61 -1.27
C ALA A 153 -2.03 -3.47 -2.23
N ALA A 154 -1.15 -2.84 -2.99
CA ALA A 154 -0.31 -3.52 -3.98
C ALA A 154 1.17 -3.46 -3.59
N PHE A 155 1.87 -4.58 -3.77
CA PHE A 155 3.28 -4.79 -3.44
C PHE A 155 3.99 -5.35 -4.65
N GLU A 156 5.07 -4.72 -5.08
CA GLU A 156 5.81 -5.21 -6.24
C GLU A 156 6.77 -6.34 -5.87
N VAL A 157 6.86 -7.29 -6.80
CA VAL A 157 7.78 -8.43 -6.76
C VAL A 157 8.75 -8.31 -7.92
N HIS A 158 9.88 -9.01 -7.82
CA HIS A 158 11.03 -8.81 -8.70
C HIS A 158 10.70 -8.92 -10.19
N ASP A 159 10.02 -9.99 -10.58
CA ASP A 159 9.67 -10.28 -11.95
C ASP A 159 8.45 -11.22 -12.00
N PHE A 160 8.06 -11.55 -13.23
CA PHE A 160 6.96 -12.46 -13.49
C PHE A 160 7.17 -13.88 -12.96
N ASP A 161 8.41 -14.37 -12.98
CA ASP A 161 8.71 -15.74 -12.54
C ASP A 161 8.53 -15.86 -11.03
N VAL A 162 9.03 -14.89 -10.26
CA VAL A 162 8.80 -14.79 -8.81
C VAL A 162 7.31 -14.62 -8.50
N GLN A 163 6.60 -13.80 -9.27
CA GLN A 163 5.16 -13.61 -9.09
C GLN A 163 4.40 -14.93 -9.31
N HIS A 164 4.73 -15.68 -10.35
CA HIS A 164 4.09 -16.96 -10.66
C HIS A 164 4.42 -18.04 -9.61
N LEU A 165 5.67 -18.11 -9.15
CA LEU A 165 6.05 -19.01 -8.05
C LEU A 165 5.30 -18.67 -6.75
N GLY A 166 5.16 -17.37 -6.46
CA GLY A 166 4.35 -16.89 -5.34
C GLY A 166 2.88 -17.29 -5.48
N HIS A 167 2.32 -17.15 -6.69
CA HIS A 167 0.95 -17.56 -7.00
C HIS A 167 0.71 -19.05 -6.71
N ASP A 168 1.56 -19.92 -7.27
CA ASP A 168 1.46 -21.37 -7.08
C ASP A 168 1.62 -21.75 -5.61
N TYR A 169 2.55 -21.10 -4.91
CA TYR A 169 2.77 -21.31 -3.48
C TYR A 169 1.51 -20.95 -2.67
N LEU A 170 0.94 -19.76 -2.87
CA LEU A 170 -0.28 -19.32 -2.17
C LEU A 170 -1.49 -20.20 -2.50
N GLN A 171 -1.62 -20.63 -3.75
CA GLN A 171 -2.66 -21.57 -4.17
C GLN A 171 -2.49 -22.94 -3.47
N SER A 172 -1.26 -23.45 -3.37
CA SER A 172 -0.96 -24.72 -2.69
C SER A 172 -1.28 -24.69 -1.18
N LYS A 173 -1.25 -23.49 -0.57
CA LYS A 173 -1.67 -23.26 0.82
C LYS A 173 -3.19 -23.11 0.98
N GLY A 174 -3.94 -23.06 -0.11
CA GLY A 174 -5.39 -22.91 -0.10
C GLY A 174 -5.86 -21.49 0.19
N TYR A 175 -5.02 -20.48 -0.02
CA TYR A 175 -5.47 -19.08 0.08
C TYR A 175 -6.47 -18.74 -1.02
N LYS A 176 -7.31 -17.74 -0.75
CA LYS A 176 -8.43 -17.41 -1.62
C LYS A 176 -8.01 -16.36 -2.66
N LEU A 177 -8.14 -16.73 -3.93
CA LEU A 177 -8.00 -15.78 -5.03
C LEU A 177 -9.11 -14.72 -5.01
N CYS A 178 -8.73 -13.48 -5.28
CA CYS A 178 -9.66 -12.42 -5.58
C CYS A 178 -9.92 -12.37 -7.10
N TRP A 179 -8.85 -12.26 -7.89
CA TRP A 179 -8.94 -12.34 -9.36
C TRP A 179 -7.88 -13.30 -9.93
N GLY A 180 -6.68 -13.33 -9.37
CA GLY A 180 -5.56 -14.15 -9.84
C GLY A 180 -4.67 -13.48 -10.87
N LEU A 181 -3.73 -14.24 -11.44
CA LEU A 181 -2.62 -13.73 -12.25
C LEU A 181 -3.07 -13.25 -13.64
N GLY A 182 -2.74 -12.02 -14.00
CA GLY A 182 -3.10 -11.42 -15.28
C GLY A 182 -2.21 -10.23 -15.65
N ARG A 183 -2.45 -9.60 -16.80
CA ARG A 183 -1.80 -8.33 -17.18
C ARG A 183 -2.83 -7.23 -17.37
N HIS A 184 -2.62 -6.10 -16.72
CA HIS A 184 -3.44 -4.91 -16.90
C HIS A 184 -3.18 -4.22 -18.24
N VAL A 185 -4.21 -3.61 -18.82
CA VAL A 185 -4.01 -2.64 -19.92
C VAL A 185 -3.48 -1.32 -19.35
N ILE A 186 -4.04 -0.87 -18.23
CA ILE A 186 -3.69 0.41 -17.60
C ILE A 186 -2.45 0.24 -16.71
N GLY A 187 -1.36 0.90 -17.08
CA GLY A 187 -0.07 0.81 -16.41
C GLY A 187 0.72 -0.47 -16.75
N SER A 188 0.21 -1.30 -17.67
CA SER A 188 0.84 -2.53 -18.20
C SER A 188 1.28 -3.60 -17.18
N GLN A 189 1.15 -3.35 -15.87
CA GLN A 189 1.67 -4.27 -14.86
C GLN A 189 0.98 -5.63 -14.88
N ILE A 190 1.76 -6.66 -14.63
CA ILE A 190 1.27 -8.00 -14.30
C ILE A 190 0.74 -7.94 -12.88
N PHE A 191 -0.48 -8.39 -12.66
CA PHE A 191 -1.16 -8.37 -11.37
C PHE A 191 -1.43 -9.79 -10.89
N ASP A 192 -1.50 -9.97 -9.57
CA ASP A 192 -2.03 -11.17 -8.93
C ASP A 192 -2.77 -10.81 -7.64
N TYR A 193 -4.10 -10.87 -7.68
CA TYR A 193 -4.98 -10.41 -6.61
C TYR A 193 -5.43 -11.54 -5.68
N TRP A 194 -5.20 -11.35 -4.39
CA TRP A 194 -5.55 -12.27 -3.30
C TRP A 194 -6.46 -11.61 -2.27
N PHE A 195 -7.29 -12.41 -1.60
CA PHE A 195 -7.84 -12.02 -0.30
C PHE A 195 -6.88 -12.45 0.80
N ASP A 196 -6.55 -11.55 1.71
CA ASP A 196 -5.96 -11.94 2.98
C ASP A 196 -6.98 -12.69 3.85
N THR A 197 -6.55 -13.16 5.02
CA THR A 197 -7.42 -13.92 5.94
C THR A 197 -8.52 -13.07 6.59
N SER A 198 -8.45 -11.75 6.47
CA SER A 198 -9.45 -10.78 6.93
C SER A 198 -10.43 -10.36 5.83
N GLY A 199 -10.20 -10.77 4.58
CA GLY A 199 -10.99 -10.41 3.41
C GLY A 199 -10.56 -9.11 2.74
N PHE A 200 -9.43 -8.51 3.13
CA PHE A 200 -8.84 -7.39 2.38
C PHE A 200 -8.18 -7.89 1.11
N ILE A 201 -8.23 -7.08 0.05
CA ILE A 201 -7.59 -7.41 -1.21
C ILE A 201 -6.14 -6.92 -1.18
N VAL A 202 -5.22 -7.81 -1.48
CA VAL A 202 -3.80 -7.49 -1.70
C VAL A 202 -3.36 -7.93 -3.10
N GLU A 203 -2.41 -7.22 -3.67
CA GLU A 203 -1.90 -7.46 -5.02
C GLU A 203 -0.39 -7.67 -4.97
N HIS A 204 0.09 -8.75 -5.59
CA HIS A 204 1.46 -8.75 -6.13
C HIS A 204 1.42 -8.10 -7.51
N TYR A 205 2.37 -7.22 -7.82
CA TYR A 205 2.54 -6.71 -9.18
C TYR A 205 3.99 -6.73 -9.66
N ALA A 206 4.20 -6.72 -10.97
CA ALA A 206 5.51 -6.59 -11.62
C ALA A 206 5.38 -6.01 -13.03
N ASP A 207 6.48 -5.54 -13.62
CA ASP A 207 6.58 -5.12 -15.03
C ASP A 207 5.55 -4.05 -15.45
N GLY A 208 5.45 -2.99 -14.64
CA GLY A 208 4.61 -1.82 -14.92
C GLY A 208 5.29 -0.75 -15.77
N ASP A 209 4.48 0.11 -16.40
CA ASP A 209 4.97 1.28 -17.13
C ASP A 209 5.60 2.29 -16.16
N MET A 210 6.79 2.78 -16.48
CA MET A 210 7.38 3.93 -15.81
C MET A 210 6.84 5.22 -16.41
N VAL A 211 6.22 6.05 -15.57
CA VAL A 211 5.66 7.35 -15.97
C VAL A 211 6.34 8.49 -15.23
N ASN A 212 6.35 9.67 -15.83
CA ASN A 212 6.90 10.87 -15.22
C ASN A 212 6.12 12.11 -15.64
N GLY A 213 6.66 13.29 -15.34
CA GLY A 213 6.02 14.57 -15.66
C GLY A 213 5.79 14.84 -17.15
N ASP A 214 6.48 14.12 -18.04
CA ASP A 214 6.41 14.27 -19.49
C ASP A 214 5.49 13.23 -20.14
N THR A 215 5.02 12.23 -19.38
CA THR A 215 4.08 11.23 -19.87
C THR A 215 2.70 11.86 -20.08
N PRO A 216 2.15 11.84 -21.31
CA PRO A 216 0.84 12.43 -21.57
C PRO A 216 -0.28 11.62 -20.90
N VAL A 217 -1.27 12.33 -20.34
CA VAL A 217 -2.45 11.68 -19.75
C VAL A 217 -3.29 11.04 -20.84
N GLN A 218 -3.50 9.72 -20.73
CA GLN A 218 -4.41 8.98 -21.59
C GLN A 218 -5.80 8.85 -20.97
N LYS A 219 -6.83 8.78 -21.81
CA LYS A 219 -8.23 8.57 -21.40
C LYS A 219 -8.80 7.40 -22.18
N SER A 220 -9.46 6.49 -21.47
CA SER A 220 -10.15 5.34 -22.05
C SER A 220 -11.54 5.20 -21.45
N LEU A 221 -12.45 4.58 -22.19
CA LEU A 221 -13.78 4.25 -21.67
C LEU A 221 -13.65 3.14 -20.63
N ALA A 222 -14.21 3.36 -19.44
CA ALA A 222 -14.20 2.38 -18.35
C ALA A 222 -15.08 1.16 -18.70
N THR A 223 -14.49 0.18 -19.37
CA THR A 223 -15.11 -1.09 -19.76
C THR A 223 -14.33 -2.26 -19.17
N PRO A 224 -14.93 -3.46 -19.02
CA PRO A 224 -14.18 -4.66 -18.64
C PRO A 224 -12.93 -4.93 -19.48
N ALA A 225 -12.97 -4.59 -20.78
CA ALA A 225 -11.87 -4.80 -21.71
C ALA A 225 -10.63 -3.92 -21.43
N VAL A 226 -10.77 -2.80 -20.69
CA VAL A 226 -9.61 -1.99 -20.30
C VAL A 226 -8.98 -2.46 -18.99
N LEU A 227 -9.55 -3.47 -18.33
CA LEU A 227 -9.01 -3.98 -17.08
C LEU A 227 -7.83 -4.92 -17.32
N SER A 228 -7.86 -5.78 -18.35
CA SER A 228 -6.79 -6.76 -18.57
C SER A 228 -6.57 -7.06 -20.05
N VAL A 229 -5.30 -7.25 -20.43
CA VAL A 229 -4.89 -7.82 -21.72
C VAL A 229 -5.18 -9.33 -21.73
N TRP A 230 -4.77 -10.01 -20.66
CA TRP A 230 -4.99 -11.43 -20.42
C TRP A 230 -5.13 -11.69 -18.92
N GLY A 231 -5.76 -12.82 -18.56
CA GLY A 231 -5.99 -13.23 -17.18
C GLY A 231 -7.30 -14.01 -17.03
N PRO A 232 -7.63 -14.46 -15.81
CA PRO A 232 -8.91 -15.07 -15.51
C PRO A 232 -10.08 -14.15 -15.82
N LYS A 233 -11.27 -14.75 -16.02
CA LYS A 233 -12.51 -13.96 -16.11
C LYS A 233 -12.67 -13.10 -14.86
N LEU A 234 -13.13 -11.86 -15.05
CA LEU A 234 -13.41 -10.96 -13.95
C LEU A 234 -14.33 -11.65 -12.92
N PRO A 235 -14.00 -11.58 -11.62
CA PRO A 235 -14.86 -12.12 -10.60
C PRO A 235 -16.20 -11.37 -10.61
N THR A 236 -17.27 -12.11 -10.40
CA THR A 236 -18.64 -11.55 -10.32
C THR A 236 -18.91 -10.88 -8.97
N THR A 237 -18.05 -11.15 -7.98
CA THR A 237 -18.05 -10.57 -6.63
C THR A 237 -16.61 -10.25 -6.22
N TRP A 238 -16.37 -9.04 -5.75
CA TRP A 238 -15.11 -8.57 -5.17
C TRP A 238 -15.18 -8.60 -3.65
#